data_AF-A0A9W6SVE7-F1
#
_entry.id   AF-A0A9W6SVE7-F1
#
_cell.length_a   1.000
_cell.length_b   1.000
_cell.length_c   1.000
_cell.angle_alpha   90.00
_cell.angle_beta   90.00
_cell.angle_gamma   90.00
#
_symmetry.space_group_name_H-M   'P 1'
#
loop_
_entity.id
_entity.type
_entity.pdbx_description
1 polymer ?
#
loop_
_entity_poly.entity_id
_entity_poly.type
_entity_poly.pdbx_seq_one_letter_code
_entity_poly.pdbx_strand_id
1 'polypeptide(L)'
;MGRYSVKRYKTKRRTKDLDLIHKELSSVESITKLKNQEQDEYKPGLGQYYCIHCDKYFQDNKALASHLKMRVHKRRVKELAKNPYTQLESDAASGTNLVKFMSSVEKYKNLEPERLNMEKNLLENLVSENDEKDKIRHAMLYPDENNTEQVEGQQEGQQQIQLTEEQQKQIQIESNGTAEIEMS
;
A
#
# COMPACT_ATOMS: atom_id res chain seq x y z
N MET A 1 31.13 13.41 -26.17
CA MET A 1 30.01 13.24 -25.23
C MET A 1 30.10 14.32 -24.15
N GLY A 2 29.03 15.07 -23.86
CA GLY A 2 29.06 16.15 -22.87
C GLY A 2 29.11 15.68 -21.40
N ARG A 3 29.54 16.55 -20.48
CA ARG A 3 29.61 16.27 -19.03
C ARG A 3 28.26 15.81 -18.44
N TYR A 4 27.15 16.40 -18.90
CA TYR A 4 25.81 16.10 -18.36
C TYR A 4 25.40 14.64 -18.58
N SER A 5 25.54 14.13 -19.83
CA SER A 5 25.11 12.77 -20.15
C SER A 5 25.97 11.73 -19.42
N VAL A 6 27.29 11.93 -19.41
CA VAL A 6 28.24 11.05 -18.71
C VAL A 6 28.03 11.08 -17.19
N LYS A 7 27.59 12.21 -16.61
CA LYS A 7 27.30 12.28 -15.16
C LYS A 7 25.96 11.65 -14.81
N ARG A 8 24.94 11.80 -15.66
CA ARG A 8 23.56 11.41 -15.37
C ARG A 8 23.27 9.94 -15.69
N TYR A 9 23.67 9.46 -16.86
CA TYR A 9 23.29 8.14 -17.39
C TYR A 9 24.35 7.06 -17.15
N LYS A 10 25.11 7.16 -16.05
CA LYS A 10 26.04 6.10 -15.63
C LYS A 10 25.28 4.91 -15.04
N THR A 11 25.85 3.71 -15.18
CA THR A 11 25.31 2.45 -14.63
C THR A 11 24.99 2.54 -13.14
N LYS A 12 25.85 3.20 -12.34
CA LYS A 12 25.61 3.43 -10.90
C LYS A 12 24.39 4.30 -10.53
N ARG A 13 23.76 4.95 -11.51
CA ARG A 13 22.57 5.82 -11.35
C ARG A 13 21.44 5.39 -12.29
N ARG A 14 21.47 4.13 -12.72
CA ARG A 14 20.45 3.57 -13.60
C ARG A 14 19.12 3.53 -12.86
N THR A 15 18.09 4.09 -13.50
CA THR A 15 16.71 3.94 -13.06
C THR A 15 16.15 2.64 -13.61
N LYS A 16 15.08 2.13 -12.98
CA LYS A 16 14.35 0.98 -13.50
C LYS A 16 13.84 1.22 -14.93
N ASP A 17 13.92 0.18 -15.74
CA ASP A 17 13.52 0.22 -17.14
C ASP A 17 11.98 0.13 -17.26
N LEU A 18 11.44 0.68 -18.35
CA LEU A 18 9.98 0.83 -18.52
C LEU A 18 9.24 -0.49 -18.69
N ASP A 19 9.88 -1.48 -19.30
CA ASP A 19 9.37 -2.84 -19.47
C ASP A 19 9.22 -3.58 -18.14
N LEU A 20 10.13 -3.35 -17.18
CA LEU A 20 10.01 -3.87 -15.82
C LEU A 20 8.83 -3.23 -15.08
N ILE A 21 8.67 -1.92 -15.20
CA ILE A 21 7.53 -1.20 -14.60
C ILE A 21 6.20 -1.68 -15.22
N HIS A 22 6.18 -1.92 -16.53
CA HIS A 22 4.99 -2.43 -17.23
C HIS A 22 4.57 -3.81 -16.70
N LYS A 23 5.53 -4.71 -16.43
CA LYS A 23 5.26 -6.01 -15.81
C LYS A 23 4.64 -5.87 -14.41
N GLU A 24 5.14 -4.93 -13.61
CA GLU A 24 4.61 -4.68 -12.26
C GLU A 24 3.20 -4.07 -12.27
N LEU A 25 2.88 -3.25 -13.28
CA LEU A 25 1.55 -2.71 -13.49
C LEU A 25 0.56 -3.72 -14.09
N SER A 26 1.03 -4.87 -14.55
CA SER A 26 0.18 -5.90 -15.18
C SER A 26 -0.42 -6.88 -14.17
N SER A 27 0.12 -6.98 -12.95
CA SER A 27 -0.40 -7.88 -11.91
C SER A 27 -0.93 -7.10 -10.71
N VAL A 28 -2.11 -7.52 -10.22
CA VAL A 28 -2.72 -6.96 -9.02
C VAL A 28 -1.81 -7.18 -7.81
N GLU A 29 -1.22 -8.37 -7.69
CA GLU A 29 -0.38 -8.76 -6.54
C GLU A 29 0.87 -7.89 -6.43
N SER A 30 1.49 -7.54 -7.56
CA SER A 30 2.64 -6.63 -7.56
C SER A 30 2.23 -5.22 -7.18
N ILE A 31 1.09 -4.73 -7.68
CA ILE A 31 0.60 -3.40 -7.32
C ILE A 31 0.28 -3.32 -5.83
N THR A 32 -0.45 -4.31 -5.28
CA THR A 32 -0.82 -4.33 -3.86
C THR A 32 0.41 -4.45 -2.97
N LYS A 33 1.38 -5.29 -3.34
CA LYS A 33 2.67 -5.42 -2.64
C LYS A 33 3.46 -4.12 -2.65
N LEU A 34 3.51 -3.42 -3.80
CA LEU A 34 4.23 -2.16 -3.92
C LEU A 34 3.51 -0.98 -3.24
N LYS A 35 2.19 -1.05 -3.11
CA LYS A 35 1.35 -0.07 -2.41
C LYS A 35 1.42 -0.22 -0.89
N ASN A 36 1.42 -1.47 -0.40
CA ASN A 36 1.48 -1.81 1.01
C ASN A 36 2.85 -2.38 1.38
N GLN A 37 3.91 -1.57 1.17
CA GLN A 37 5.27 -1.96 1.56
C GLN A 37 5.42 -1.89 3.09
N GLU A 38 6.23 -2.78 3.63
CA GLU A 38 6.71 -2.70 5.00
C GLU A 38 7.54 -1.43 5.21
N GLN A 39 7.59 -0.95 6.45
CA GLN A 39 8.35 0.25 6.79
C GLN A 39 9.85 -0.04 6.70
N ASP A 40 10.54 0.70 5.84
CA ASP A 40 11.98 0.54 5.58
C ASP A 40 12.72 1.85 5.85
N GLU A 41 13.59 1.84 6.85
CA GLU A 41 14.36 3.00 7.32
C GLU A 41 15.32 3.57 6.25
N TYR A 42 15.78 2.74 5.31
CA TYR A 42 16.73 3.18 4.28
C TYR A 42 16.05 3.91 3.11
N LYS A 43 14.71 3.87 3.05
CA LYS A 43 13.91 4.52 2.01
C LYS A 43 13.29 5.81 2.53
N PRO A 44 13.19 6.85 1.68
CA PRO A 44 12.53 8.09 2.10
C PRO A 44 11.05 7.82 2.36
N GLY A 45 10.50 8.48 3.38
CA GLY A 45 9.11 8.27 3.81
C GLY A 45 8.83 6.86 4.31
N LEU A 46 9.85 6.17 4.84
CA LEU A 46 9.77 4.77 5.32
C LEU A 46 9.22 3.80 4.27
N GLY A 47 9.39 4.11 2.98
CA GLY A 47 8.89 3.30 1.87
C GLY A 47 7.38 3.41 1.61
N GLN A 48 6.63 4.20 2.39
CA GLN A 48 5.17 4.25 2.31
C GLN A 48 4.66 5.07 1.11
N TYR A 49 5.24 6.25 0.86
CA TYR A 49 4.78 7.13 -0.22
C TYR A 49 5.53 6.83 -1.52
N TYR A 50 5.08 5.80 -2.24
CA TYR A 50 5.71 5.32 -3.47
C TYR A 50 4.85 5.54 -4.72
N CYS A 51 5.48 6.00 -5.81
CA CYS A 51 4.85 6.06 -7.13
C CYS A 51 5.39 4.94 -8.03
N ILE A 52 4.53 4.00 -8.40
CA ILE A 52 4.86 2.83 -9.23
C ILE A 52 5.31 3.27 -10.64
N HIS A 53 4.59 4.18 -11.29
CA HIS A 53 4.91 4.61 -12.65
C HIS A 53 6.32 5.21 -12.80
N CYS A 54 6.76 5.98 -11.80
CA CYS A 54 8.02 6.69 -11.84
C CYS A 54 9.15 5.98 -11.09
N ASP A 55 8.87 4.86 -10.42
CA ASP A 55 9.76 4.15 -9.52
C ASP A 55 10.46 5.10 -8.53
N LYS A 56 9.65 5.87 -7.79
CA LYS A 56 10.16 6.92 -6.92
C LYS A 56 9.44 6.96 -5.59
N TYR A 57 10.24 7.01 -4.53
CA TYR A 57 9.80 7.24 -3.16
C TYR A 57 9.79 8.73 -2.81
N PHE A 58 8.84 9.12 -1.98
CA PHE A 58 8.62 10.47 -1.47
C PHE A 58 8.63 10.47 0.06
N GLN A 59 8.92 11.63 0.64
CA GLN A 59 8.94 11.81 2.09
C GLN A 59 7.54 11.84 2.71
N ASP A 60 6.58 12.50 2.04
CA ASP A 60 5.24 12.81 2.57
C ASP A 60 4.17 12.55 1.52
N ASN A 61 2.91 12.36 1.96
CA ASN A 61 1.78 12.20 1.05
C ASN A 61 1.52 13.45 0.19
N LYS A 62 1.73 14.65 0.75
CA LYS A 62 1.61 15.92 -0.01
C LYS A 62 2.58 15.98 -1.18
N ALA A 63 3.82 15.49 -0.98
CA ALA A 63 4.83 15.44 -2.04
C ALA A 63 4.41 14.46 -3.14
N LEU A 64 3.87 13.29 -2.79
CA LEU A 64 3.32 12.33 -3.74
C LEU A 64 2.13 12.93 -4.52
N ALA A 65 1.18 13.56 -3.84
CA ALA A 65 0.03 14.20 -4.48
C ALA A 65 0.45 15.32 -5.46
N SER A 66 1.47 16.11 -5.10
CA SER A 66 2.04 17.10 -6.00
C SER A 66 2.69 16.45 -7.22
N HIS A 67 3.45 15.37 -7.03
CA HIS A 67 4.14 14.64 -8.09
C HIS A 67 3.16 14.10 -9.15
N LEU A 68 2.04 13.50 -8.74
CA LEU A 68 1.02 12.97 -9.66
C LEU A 68 0.47 14.05 -10.59
N LYS A 69 0.37 15.30 -10.13
CA LYS A 69 -0.11 16.44 -10.93
C LYS A 69 0.95 17.00 -11.90
N MET A 70 2.23 16.74 -11.65
CA MET A 70 3.35 17.29 -12.43
C MET A 70 3.45 16.72 -13.85
N ARG A 71 4.05 17.52 -14.76
CA ARG A 71 4.29 17.13 -16.15
C ARG A 71 5.19 15.90 -16.30
N VAL A 72 6.14 15.71 -15.38
CA VAL A 72 7.07 14.57 -15.40
C VAL A 72 6.32 13.26 -15.25
N HIS A 73 5.39 13.20 -14.30
CA HIS A 73 4.55 12.03 -14.08
C HIS A 73 3.62 11.77 -15.26
N LYS A 74 2.91 12.81 -15.72
CA LYS A 74 2.02 12.72 -16.90
C LYS A 74 2.75 12.26 -18.15
N ARG A 75 4.01 12.66 -18.34
CA ARG A 75 4.86 12.16 -19.42
C ARG A 75 5.14 10.67 -19.26
N ARG A 76 5.47 10.21 -18.06
CA ARG A 76 5.75 8.80 -17.78
C ARG A 76 4.54 7.90 -18.03
N VAL A 77 3.35 8.33 -17.58
CA VAL A 77 2.09 7.60 -17.84
C VAL A 77 1.84 7.47 -19.35
N LYS A 78 2.10 8.54 -20.13
CA LYS A 78 2.00 8.47 -21.60
C LYS A 78 3.04 7.54 -22.24
N GLU A 79 4.24 7.41 -21.65
CA GLU A 79 5.26 6.48 -22.11
C GLU A 79 4.85 5.03 -21.81
N LEU A 80 4.24 4.77 -20.64
CA LEU A 80 3.76 3.45 -20.21
C LEU A 80 2.46 3.00 -20.89
N ALA A 81 1.69 3.93 -21.44
CA ALA A 81 0.50 3.63 -22.23
C ALA A 81 0.82 3.00 -23.60
N LYS A 82 2.10 2.98 -24.00
CA LYS A 82 2.56 2.33 -25.23
C LYS A 82 3.02 0.91 -24.91
N ASN A 83 2.91 0.02 -25.90
CA ASN A 83 3.47 -1.31 -25.80
C ASN A 83 4.98 -1.22 -25.49
N PRO A 84 5.47 -1.88 -24.42
CA PRO A 84 6.90 -1.86 -24.09
C PRO A 84 7.73 -2.47 -25.22
N TYR A 85 8.83 -1.82 -25.55
CA TYR A 85 9.79 -2.33 -26.50
C TYR A 85 10.47 -3.58 -25.93
N THR A 86 10.48 -4.67 -26.70
CA THR A 86 11.12 -5.93 -26.31
C THR A 86 12.11 -6.37 -27.37
N GLN A 87 13.04 -7.25 -27.01
CA GLN A 87 14.02 -7.80 -27.95
C GLN A 87 13.35 -8.44 -29.19
N LEU A 88 12.16 -9.02 -29.01
CA LEU A 88 11.38 -9.61 -30.11
C LEU A 88 11.01 -8.58 -31.19
N GLU A 89 10.81 -7.32 -30.80
CA GLU A 89 10.55 -6.23 -31.74
C GLU A 89 11.81 -5.86 -32.53
N SER A 90 12.99 -5.86 -31.88
CA SER A 90 14.28 -5.68 -32.57
C SER A 90 14.52 -6.77 -33.60
N ASP A 91 14.31 -8.02 -33.18
CA ASP A 91 14.50 -9.21 -34.01
C ASP A 91 13.53 -9.18 -35.20
N ALA A 92 12.25 -8.88 -34.96
CA ALA A 92 11.23 -8.70 -35.98
C ALA A 92 11.62 -7.63 -37.01
N ALA A 93 12.13 -6.47 -36.56
CA ALA A 93 12.60 -5.41 -37.45
C ALA A 93 13.79 -5.85 -38.31
N SER A 94 14.63 -6.78 -37.83
CA SER A 94 15.71 -7.39 -38.60
C SER A 94 15.26 -8.51 -39.55
N GLY A 95 13.97 -8.86 -39.54
CA GLY A 95 13.39 -9.93 -40.36
C GLY A 95 13.38 -11.31 -39.69
N THR A 96 13.72 -11.41 -38.40
CA THR A 96 13.70 -12.67 -37.64
C THR A 96 12.51 -12.71 -36.67
N ASN A 97 11.93 -13.89 -36.41
CA ASN A 97 10.85 -14.06 -35.42
C ASN A 97 9.57 -13.20 -35.60
N LEU A 98 9.25 -12.77 -36.83
CA LEU A 98 8.10 -11.92 -37.14
C LEU A 98 6.76 -12.46 -36.62
N VAL A 99 6.46 -13.74 -36.86
CA VAL A 99 5.19 -14.37 -36.46
C VAL A 99 4.99 -14.32 -34.93
N LYS A 100 6.07 -14.54 -34.18
CA LYS A 100 6.06 -14.49 -32.71
C LYS A 100 5.84 -13.07 -32.19
N PHE A 101 6.41 -12.08 -32.87
CA PHE A 101 6.18 -10.67 -32.54
C PHE A 101 4.72 -10.27 -32.81
N MET A 102 4.16 -10.63 -33.97
CA MET A 102 2.78 -10.32 -34.32
C MET A 102 1.78 -10.88 -33.29
N SER A 103 1.91 -12.17 -32.92
CA SER A 103 1.04 -12.77 -31.91
C SER A 103 1.19 -12.11 -30.52
N SER A 104 2.40 -11.68 -30.16
CA SER A 104 2.62 -10.93 -28.91
C SER A 104 1.93 -9.56 -28.92
N VAL A 105 1.95 -8.85 -30.06
CA VAL A 105 1.28 -7.56 -30.22
C VAL A 105 -0.24 -7.71 -30.15
N GLU A 106 -0.78 -8.74 -30.78
CA GLU A 106 -2.21 -9.05 -30.70
C GLU A 106 -2.65 -9.37 -29.27
N LYS A 107 -1.88 -10.20 -28.55
CA LYS A 107 -2.11 -10.49 -27.13
C LYS A 107 -2.14 -9.20 -26.30
N TYR A 108 -1.19 -8.30 -26.52
CA TYR A 108 -1.11 -7.02 -25.81
C TYR A 108 -2.36 -6.15 -26.05
N LYS A 109 -2.77 -5.98 -27.32
CA LYS A 109 -3.96 -5.19 -27.68
C LYS A 109 -5.23 -5.68 -26.97
N ASN A 110 -5.37 -6.99 -26.81
CA ASN A 110 -6.52 -7.60 -26.15
C ASN A 110 -6.49 -7.38 -24.62
N LEU A 111 -5.31 -7.40 -23.99
CA LEU A 111 -5.14 -7.28 -22.54
C LEU A 111 -5.12 -5.82 -22.03
N GLU A 112 -4.71 -4.86 -22.86
CA GLU A 112 -4.58 -3.45 -22.44
C GLU A 112 -5.82 -2.82 -21.81
N PRO A 113 -7.07 -2.98 -22.32
CA PRO A 113 -8.22 -2.33 -21.70
C PRO A 113 -8.45 -2.81 -20.26
N GLU A 114 -8.29 -4.11 -20.02
CA GLU A 114 -8.42 -4.71 -18.69
C GLU A 114 -7.32 -4.20 -17.75
N ARG A 115 -6.07 -4.16 -18.23
CA ARG A 115 -4.93 -3.65 -17.46
C ARG A 115 -5.14 -2.20 -17.05
N LEU A 116 -5.57 -1.33 -17.97
CA LEU A 116 -5.79 0.08 -17.69
C LEU A 116 -6.95 0.30 -16.69
N ASN A 117 -8.01 -0.50 -16.78
CA ASN A 117 -9.12 -0.43 -15.83
C ASN A 117 -8.68 -0.87 -14.43
N MET A 118 -7.93 -1.97 -14.33
CA MET A 118 -7.34 -2.46 -13.08
C MET A 118 -6.40 -1.41 -12.46
N GLU A 119 -5.48 -0.85 -13.26
CA GLU A 119 -4.53 0.18 -12.84
C GLU A 119 -5.25 1.39 -12.24
N LYS A 120 -6.29 1.90 -12.92
CA LYS A 120 -7.08 3.03 -12.44
C LYS A 120 -7.76 2.71 -11.12
N ASN A 121 -8.47 1.59 -11.03
CA ASN A 121 -9.23 1.21 -9.84
C ASN A 121 -8.33 1.08 -8.59
N LEU A 122 -7.12 0.53 -8.73
CA LEU A 122 -6.21 0.33 -7.60
C LEU A 122 -5.49 1.60 -7.13
N LEU A 123 -5.23 2.53 -8.07
CA LEU A 123 -4.44 3.73 -7.80
C LEU A 123 -5.29 4.99 -7.55
N GLU A 124 -6.57 4.98 -7.91
CA GLU A 124 -7.47 6.13 -7.74
C GLU A 124 -7.51 6.63 -6.28
N ASN A 125 -7.59 5.71 -5.32
CA ASN A 125 -7.69 6.03 -3.89
C ASN A 125 -6.33 6.08 -3.17
N LEU A 126 -5.21 6.01 -3.88
CA LEU A 126 -3.89 5.89 -3.24
C LEU A 126 -3.57 7.08 -2.32
N VAL A 127 -3.89 8.30 -2.73
CA VAL A 127 -3.60 9.51 -1.92
C VAL A 127 -4.53 9.57 -0.71
N SER A 128 -5.81 9.28 -0.88
CA SER A 128 -6.79 9.33 0.22
C SER A 128 -6.51 8.25 1.27
N GLU A 129 -6.19 7.03 0.85
CA GLU A 129 -5.82 5.95 1.76
C GLU A 129 -4.56 6.29 2.57
N ASN A 130 -3.57 6.93 1.94
CA ASN A 130 -2.37 7.38 2.65
C ASN A 130 -2.69 8.49 3.67
N ASP A 131 -3.59 9.42 3.34
CA ASP A 131 -4.03 10.46 4.28
C ASP A 131 -4.75 9.86 5.50
N GLU A 132 -5.58 8.84 5.29
CA GLU A 132 -6.26 8.12 6.38
C GLU A 132 -5.26 7.37 7.26
N LYS A 133 -4.30 6.64 6.67
CA LYS A 133 -3.21 5.97 7.41
C LYS A 133 -2.41 6.96 8.24
N ASP A 134 -2.14 8.15 7.71
CA ASP A 134 -1.39 9.18 8.43
C ASP A 134 -2.20 9.77 9.58
N LYS A 135 -3.51 9.98 9.42
CA LYS A 135 -4.40 10.40 10.51
C LYS A 135 -4.46 9.36 11.64
N ILE A 136 -4.59 8.09 11.29
CA ILE A 136 -4.59 6.98 12.26
C ILE A 136 -3.26 6.94 13.01
N ARG A 137 -2.14 7.00 12.29
CA ARG A 137 -0.80 7.03 12.89
C ARG A 137 -0.64 8.22 13.84
N HIS A 138 -1.09 9.40 13.43
CA HIS A 138 -1.05 10.60 14.25
C HIS A 138 -1.86 10.43 15.54
N ALA A 139 -3.09 9.92 15.44
CA ALA A 139 -3.94 9.67 16.59
C ALA A 139 -3.33 8.63 17.56
N MET A 140 -2.63 7.63 17.04
CA MET A 140 -1.92 6.62 17.85
C MET A 140 -0.71 7.20 18.59
N LEU A 141 0.03 8.12 17.97
CA LEU A 141 1.21 8.74 18.55
C LEU A 141 0.88 9.85 19.55
N TYR A 142 -0.20 10.59 19.29
CA TYR A 142 -0.68 11.70 20.10
C TYR A 142 -2.14 11.46 20.50
N PRO A 143 -2.41 10.53 21.42
CA PRO A 143 -3.73 10.35 21.98
C PRO A 143 -4.11 11.58 22.81
N ASP A 144 -5.35 12.07 22.65
CA ASP A 144 -5.87 13.18 23.45
C ASP A 144 -6.10 12.74 24.91
N GLU A 145 -5.61 13.50 25.90
CA GLU A 145 -5.68 13.15 27.34
C GLU A 145 -7.13 12.92 27.84
N ASN A 146 -8.12 13.60 27.25
CA ASN A 146 -9.53 13.43 27.61
C ASN A 146 -10.11 12.05 27.22
N ASN A 147 -9.50 11.35 26.26
CA ASN A 147 -9.95 10.02 25.82
C ASN A 147 -9.32 8.91 26.67
N THR A 148 -8.10 9.09 27.16
CA THR A 148 -7.44 8.13 28.06
C THR A 148 -8.15 8.02 29.40
N GLU A 149 -8.54 9.16 30.00
CA GLU A 149 -9.26 9.18 31.28
C GLU A 149 -10.65 8.50 31.21
N GLN A 150 -11.34 8.60 30.07
CA GLN A 150 -12.64 7.95 29.86
C GLN A 150 -12.52 6.43 29.67
N VAL A 151 -11.44 5.96 29.03
CA VAL A 151 -11.19 4.52 28.83
C VAL A 151 -10.76 3.86 30.14
N GLU A 152 -9.92 4.53 30.94
CA GLU A 152 -9.53 4.07 32.28
C GLU A 152 -10.73 4.00 33.22
N GLY A 153 -11.57 5.05 33.26
CA GLY A 153 -12.78 5.06 34.09
C GLY A 153 -13.83 4.00 33.72
N GLN A 154 -13.93 3.62 32.44
CA GLN A 154 -14.82 2.54 32.00
C GLN A 154 -14.29 1.14 32.37
N GLN A 155 -12.96 0.95 32.35
CA GLN A 155 -12.33 -0.30 32.76
C GLN A 155 -12.44 -0.50 34.29
N GLU A 156 -12.24 0.57 35.06
CA GLU A 156 -12.44 0.55 36.51
C GLU A 156 -13.91 0.27 36.88
N GLY A 157 -14.86 0.89 36.17
CA GLY A 157 -16.29 0.63 36.36
C GLY A 157 -16.68 -0.82 36.06
N GLN A 158 -16.14 -1.41 34.98
CA GLN A 158 -16.39 -2.82 34.65
C GLN A 158 -15.77 -3.79 35.65
N GLN A 159 -14.57 -3.50 36.17
CA GLN A 159 -13.93 -4.30 37.21
C GLN A 159 -14.72 -4.26 38.53
N GLN A 160 -15.26 -3.10 38.90
CA GLN A 160 -16.13 -2.98 40.07
C GLN A 160 -17.43 -3.77 39.90
N ILE A 161 -18.07 -3.73 38.74
CA ILE A 161 -19.27 -4.51 38.45
C ILE A 161 -18.97 -6.02 38.54
N GLN A 162 -17.87 -6.49 37.94
CA GLN A 162 -17.47 -7.90 38.01
C GLN A 162 -17.19 -8.35 39.45
N LEU A 163 -16.47 -7.55 40.24
CA LEU A 163 -16.24 -7.83 41.66
C LEU A 163 -17.55 -7.89 42.47
N THR A 164 -18.52 -7.02 42.18
CA THR A 164 -19.82 -7.06 42.86
C THR A 164 -20.66 -8.28 42.46
N GLU A 165 -20.60 -8.72 41.20
CA GLU A 165 -21.28 -9.94 40.74
C GLU A 165 -20.68 -11.21 41.35
N GLU A 166 -19.35 -11.26 41.51
CA GLU A 166 -18.66 -12.37 42.16
C GLU A 166 -19.02 -12.47 43.66
N GLN A 167 -19.07 -11.34 44.36
CA GLN A 167 -19.51 -11.29 45.76
C GLN A 167 -20.96 -11.75 45.92
N GLN A 168 -21.87 -11.33 45.03
CA GLN A 168 -23.27 -11.77 45.06
C GLN A 168 -23.41 -13.28 44.82
N LYS A 169 -22.60 -13.86 43.92
CA LYS A 169 -22.57 -15.30 43.69
C LYS A 169 -22.06 -16.06 44.92
N GLN A 170 -21.05 -15.54 45.62
CA GLN A 170 -20.55 -16.13 46.87
C GLN A 170 -21.61 -16.14 47.98
N ILE A 171 -22.35 -15.04 48.15
CA ILE A 171 -23.44 -14.94 49.12
C ILE A 171 -24.56 -15.95 48.80
N GLN A 172 -24.89 -16.15 47.53
CA GLN A 172 -25.90 -17.14 47.10
C GLN A 172 -25.46 -18.60 47.34
N ILE A 173 -24.16 -18.89 47.17
CA ILE A 173 -23.61 -20.22 47.47
C ILE A 173 -23.64 -20.48 48.98
N GLU A 174 -23.31 -19.49 49.80
CA GLU A 174 -23.37 -19.58 51.26
C GLU A 174 -24.80 -19.77 51.77
N SER A 175 -25.80 -19.06 51.21
CA SER A 175 -27.22 -19.24 51.58
C SER A 175 -27.78 -20.60 51.19
N ASN A 176 -27.32 -21.17 50.06
CA ASN A 176 -27.74 -22.50 49.62
C ASN A 176 -27.05 -23.61 50.44
N GLY A 177 -25.80 -23.42 50.86
CA GLY A 177 -25.08 -24.35 51.74
C GLY A 177 -25.64 -24.40 53.17
N THR A 178 -26.20 -23.31 53.69
CA THR A 178 -26.87 -23.31 55.01
C THR A 178 -28.21 -24.05 55.00
N ALA A 179 -28.93 -24.08 53.87
CA ALA A 179 -30.20 -24.79 53.75
C ALA A 179 -30.04 -26.32 53.69
N GLU A 180 -28.87 -26.82 53.26
CA GLU A 180 -28.57 -28.26 53.24
C GLU A 180 -28.15 -28.81 54.61
N ILE A 181 -27.68 -27.97 55.54
CA ILE A 181 -27.29 -28.37 56.91
C ILE A 181 -28.50 -28.43 57.86
N GLU A 182 -29.58 -27.68 57.59
CA GLU A 182 -30.81 -27.72 58.41
C GLU A 182 -31.77 -28.88 58.06
N MET A 183 -31.45 -29.71 57.07
CA MET A 183 -32.27 -30.88 56.66
C MET A 183 -31.67 -32.26 57.00
N SER A 184 -30.65 -32.31 57.86
CA SER A 184 -30.06 -33.54 58.40
C SER A 184 -29.99 -33.49 59.92
#